data_AF-A0A956JY27-F1
#
_entry.id   AF-A0A956JY27-F1
#
_cell.length_a   1.000
_cell.length_b   1.000
_cell.length_c   1.000
_cell.angle_alpha   90.00
_cell.angle_beta   90.00
_cell.angle_gamma   90.00
#
_symmetry.space_group_name_H-M   'P 1'
#
loop_
_entity.id
_entity.type
_entity.pdbx_description
1 polymer ?
#
loop_
_entity_poly.entity_id
_entity_poly.type
_entity_poly.pdbx_seq_one_letter_code
_entity_poly.pdbx_strand_id
1 'polypeptide(L)' 'MSTAIRVDREAQLAELTEEHRRLDDQVRELERRMALTPAEQLEYSRLKKRKLLTKDRISRLRA' A
#
# COMPACT_ATOMS: atom_id res chain seq x y z
N MET A 1 -8.48 -27.82 -10.74
CA MET A 1 -7.91 -26.49 -11.09
C MET A 1 -8.56 -25.32 -10.33
N SER A 2 -9.85 -25.36 -9.97
CA SER A 2 -10.55 -24.21 -9.35
C SER A 2 -10.03 -23.79 -7.95
N THR A 3 -9.54 -24.74 -7.15
CA THR A 3 -9.05 -24.46 -5.79
C THR A 3 -7.72 -23.68 -5.76
N ALA A 4 -6.80 -23.99 -6.68
CA ALA A 4 -5.48 -23.35 -6.72
C ALA A 4 -5.55 -21.86 -7.07
N ILE A 5 -6.46 -21.48 -7.97
CA ILE A 5 -6.68 -20.08 -8.37
C ILE A 5 -7.22 -19.26 -7.19
N ARG A 6 -8.07 -19.85 -6.35
CA ARG A 6 -8.62 -19.16 -5.17
C ARG A 6 -7.53 -18.91 -4.11
N VAL A 7 -6.69 -19.91 -3.84
CA VAL A 7 -5.58 -19.79 -2.89
C VAL A 7 -4.57 -18.73 -3.34
N ASP A 8 -4.26 -18.67 -4.64
CA ASP A 8 -3.37 -17.65 -5.21
C ASP A 8 -3.92 -16.22 -5.04
N ARG A 9 -5.22 -16.02 -5.28
CA ARG A 9 -5.88 -14.72 -5.04
C ARG A 9 -5.88 -14.30 -3.58
N GLU A 10 -6.14 -15.23 -2.67
CA GLU A 10 -6.11 -14.95 -1.22
C GLU A 10 -4.71 -14.57 -0.75
N ALA A 11 -3.68 -15.29 -1.22
CA ALA A 11 -2.28 -14.98 -0.93
C ALA A 11 -1.88 -13.60 -1.48
N GLN A 12 -2.24 -13.29 -2.73
CA GLN A 12 -1.98 -11.99 -3.34
C GLN A 12 -2.70 -10.85 -2.61
N LEU A 13 -3.94 -11.09 -2.14
CA LEU A 13 -4.69 -10.11 -1.37
C LEU A 13 -4.04 -9.84 0.00
N ALA A 14 -3.54 -10.89 0.66
CA ALA A 14 -2.83 -10.77 1.93
C ALA A 14 -1.54 -9.96 1.76
N GLU A 15 -0.75 -10.24 0.72
CA GLU A 15 0.47 -9.50 0.41
C GLU A 15 0.20 -8.02 0.15
N LEU A 16 -0.76 -7.71 -0.73
CA LEU A 16 -1.14 -6.33 -1.04
C LEU A 16 -1.67 -5.59 0.18
N THR A 17 -2.43 -6.26 1.05
CA THR A 17 -2.95 -5.67 2.29
C THR A 17 -1.81 -5.32 3.23
N GLU A 18 -0.82 -6.20 3.39
CA GLU A 18 0.34 -5.95 4.24
C GLU A 18 1.26 -4.87 3.66
N GLU A 19 1.43 -4.81 2.33
CA GLU A 19 2.14 -3.70 1.67
C GLU A 19 1.41 -2.37 1.91
N HIS A 20 0.09 -2.34 1.74
CA HIS A 20 -0.70 -1.14 1.97
C HIS A 20 -0.58 -0.65 3.43
N ARG A 21 -0.61 -1.58 4.40
CA ARG A 21 -0.41 -1.27 5.82
C ARG A 21 0.97 -0.65 6.08
N ARG A 22 2.03 -1.27 5.55
CA ARG A 22 3.41 -0.75 5.65
C ARG A 22 3.56 0.64 5.05
N LEU A 23 2.95 0.89 3.89
CA LEU A 23 2.95 2.20 3.25
C LEU A 23 2.20 3.24 4.10
N ASP A 24 1.07 2.86 4.70
CA ASP A 24 0.32 3.74 5.59
C ASP A 24 1.12 4.12 6.84
N ASP A 25 1.82 3.17 7.45
CA ASP A 25 2.66 3.42 8.62
C ASP A 25 3.81 4.39 8.30
N GLN A 26 4.44 4.25 7.12
CA GLN A 26 5.50 5.17 6.66
C GLN A 26 4.95 6.58 6.39
N VAL A 27 3.75 6.69 5.81
CA VAL A 27 3.08 7.98 5.60
C VAL A 27 2.80 8.65 6.94
N ARG A 28 2.25 7.91 7.92
CA ARG A 28 1.96 8.43 9.26
C ARG A 28 3.20 8.87 10.02
N GLU A 29 4.33 8.19 9.82
CA GLU A 29 5.60 8.61 10.42
C GLU A 29 6.04 9.99 9.92
N LEU A 30 5.89 10.27 8.63
CA LEU A 30 6.19 11.58 8.07
C LEU A 30 5.15 12.63 8.51
N GLU A 31 3.87 12.28 8.61
CA GLU A 31 2.81 13.19 9.07
C GLU A 31 2.96 13.64 10.53
N ARG A 32 3.65 12.85 11.36
CA ARG A 32 3.94 13.22 12.76
C ARG A 32 5.03 14.28 12.90
N ARG A 33 5.77 14.58 11.84
CA ARG A 33 6.85 15.58 11.88
C ARG A 33 6.28 16.98 11.77
N MET A 34 6.83 17.93 12.53
CA MET A 34 6.39 19.34 12.50
C MET A 34 6.62 20.00 11.13
N ALA A 35 7.68 19.59 10.43
CA ALA A 35 7.98 20.03 9.08
C ALA A 35 8.74 18.92 8.34
N LEU A 36 8.57 18.89 7.01
CA LEU A 36 9.27 17.97 6.12
C LEU A 36 10.34 18.72 5.32
N THR A 37 11.53 18.14 5.23
CA THR A 37 12.55 18.59 4.27
C THR A 37 12.06 18.40 2.83
N PRO A 38 12.64 19.07 1.82
CA PRO A 38 12.25 18.87 0.42
C PRO A 38 12.34 17.40 -0.04
N ALA A 39 13.35 16.67 0.43
CA ALA A 39 13.50 15.24 0.13
C ALA A 39 12.36 14.41 0.77
N GLU A 40 11.98 14.73 2.00
CA GLU A 40 10.88 14.06 2.69
C GLU A 40 9.52 14.38 2.09
N GLN A 41 9.31 15.58 1.56
CA GLN A 41 8.08 15.93 0.83
C GLN A 41 7.94 15.13 -0.48
N LEU A 42 9.05 14.92 -1.18
CA LEU A 42 9.09 14.05 -2.36
C LEU A 42 8.78 12.60 -1.97
N GLU A 43 9.40 12.10 -0.90
CA GLU A 43 9.16 10.74 -0.41
C GLU A 43 7.72 10.56 0.04
N TYR A 44 7.18 11.50 0.81
CA TYR A 44 5.77 11.52 1.22
C TYR A 44 4.82 11.42 0.03
N SER A 45 5.08 12.20 -1.02
CA SER A 45 4.30 12.16 -2.26
C SER A 45 4.39 10.81 -2.97
N ARG A 46 5.57 10.18 -2.98
CA ARG A 46 5.78 8.84 -3.55
C ARG A 46 5.05 7.77 -2.74
N LEU A 47 5.14 7.81 -1.42
CA LEU A 47 4.48 6.88 -0.52
C LEU A 47 2.96 6.95 -0.67
N LYS A 48 2.38 8.16 -0.73
CA LYS A 48 0.95 8.33 -0.99
C LYS A 48 0.50 7.76 -2.33
N LYS A 49 1.28 7.99 -3.39
CA LYS A 49 0.99 7.40 -4.72
C LYS A 49 1.05 5.88 -4.69
N ARG A 50 2.09 5.30 -4.08
CA ARG A 50 2.22 3.84 -3.91
C ARG A 50 1.04 3.27 -3.13
N LYS A 51 0.68 3.88 -2.00
CA LYS A 51 -0.46 3.47 -1.17
C LYS A 51 -1.77 3.47 -1.97
N LEU A 52 -2.02 4.51 -2.77
CA LEU A 52 -3.21 4.58 -3.64
C LEU A 52 -3.22 3.44 -4.67
N LEU A 53 -2.09 3.21 -5.36
CA LEU A 53 -1.98 2.14 -6.34
C LEU A 53 -2.19 0.75 -5.72
N THR A 54 -1.64 0.50 -4.52
CA THR A 54 -1.85 -0.77 -3.81
C THR A 54 -3.32 -0.92 -3.39
N LYS A 55 -3.96 0.15 -2.90
CA LYS A 55 -5.41 0.15 -2.62
C LYS A 55 -6.23 -0.17 -3.88
N ASP A 56 -5.88 0.40 -5.03
CA ASP A 56 -6.58 0.14 -6.30
C ASP A 56 -6.40 -1.29 -6.79
N ARG A 57 -5.23 -1.91 -6.52
CA ARG A 57 -4.99 -3.33 -6.80
C ARG A 57 -5.83 -4.23 -5.89
N ILE A 58 -5.89 -3.92 -4.60
CA ILE A 58 -6.75 -4.63 -3.63
C ILE A 58 -8.22 -4.56 -4.08
N SER A 59 -8.71 -3.36 -4.44
CA SER A 59 -10.08 -3.18 -4.89
C SER A 59 -10.40 -4.01 -6.15
N ARG A 60 -9.46 -4.06 -7.11
CA ARG A 60 -9.60 -4.87 -8.32
C ARG A 60 -9.57 -6.37 -8.07
N LEU A 61 -8.80 -6.82 -7.08
CA LEU A 61 -8.70 -8.24 -6.73
C LEU A 61 -9.92 -8.73 -5.92
N ARG A 62 -10.60 -7.81 -5.23
CA ARG A 62 -11.84 -8.07 -4.47
C ARG A 62 -13.12 -8.02 -5.31
N ALA A 63 -13.08 -7.37 -6.47
CA ALA A 63 -14.19 -7.28 -7.42
C ALA A 63 -14.37 -8.60 -8.18
#